data_AF-A0AAX6GV46-F1
#
_entry.id   AF-A0AAX6GV46-F1
#
_cell.length_a   1.000
_cell.length_b   1.000
_cell.length_c   1.000
_cell.angle_alpha   90.00
_cell.angle_beta   90.00
_cell.angle_gamma   90.00
#
_symmetry.space_group_name_H-M   'P 1'
#
loop_
_entity.id
_entity.type
_entity.pdbx_description
1 polymer ?
#
loop_
_entity_poly.entity_id
_entity_poly.type
_entity_poly.pdbx_seq_one_letter_code
_entity_poly.pdbx_strand_id
1 'polypeptide(L)'
;MRFFGLRKKTSSSSASLLSMVTSAPAKCFFVTGPPGVGKSTLVMRILETLKSSHPNLNIRGFYTREIREGSDRVGFEVVTMDGRCGPLASSKVSSAESLGWPTVGKYKVV
;
A
#
# COMPACT_ATOMS: atom_id res chain seq x y z
N MET A 1 4.68 7.29 -10.22
CA MET A 1 4.24 7.62 -8.84
C MET A 1 4.01 6.32 -8.09
N ARG A 2 4.58 6.13 -6.90
CA ARG A 2 4.24 5.00 -6.02
C ARG A 2 3.12 5.45 -5.09
N PHE A 3 1.99 4.77 -5.12
CA PHE A 3 0.85 5.07 -4.25
C PHE A 3 1.09 4.40 -2.90
N PHE A 4 0.98 5.15 -1.82
CA PHE A 4 1.08 4.65 -0.45
C PHE A 4 -0.26 4.86 0.24
N GLY A 5 -0.95 3.76 0.58
CA GLY A 5 -2.18 3.81 1.37
C GLY A 5 -1.87 3.31 2.77
N LEU A 6 -1.64 4.20 3.74
CA LEU A 6 -1.56 3.82 5.15
C LEU A 6 -2.91 4.10 5.82
N ARG A 7 -3.51 3.07 6.44
CA ARG A 7 -4.73 3.23 7.24
C ARG A 7 -4.49 2.57 8.59
N LYS A 8 -4.45 3.35 9.66
CA LYS A 8 -4.36 2.82 11.02
C LYS A 8 -5.72 2.22 11.39
N LYS A 9 -5.72 0.97 11.88
CA LYS A 9 -6.90 0.36 12.50
C LYS A 9 -6.47 -0.18 13.85
N THR A 10 -6.96 0.45 14.92
CA THR A 10 -6.89 -0.06 16.29
C THR A 10 -7.88 -1.21 16.40
N SER A 11 -7.39 -2.40 16.76
CA SER A 11 -8.19 -3.59 17.03
C SER A 11 -8.53 -3.63 18.52
N SER A 12 -9.81 -3.48 18.86
CA SER A 12 -10.32 -3.64 20.22
C SER A 12 -11.15 -4.92 20.26
N SER A 13 -10.73 -5.87 21.11
CA SER A 13 -11.52 -7.04 21.49
C SER A 13 -11.97 -6.91 22.94
N SER A 14 -13.18 -7.41 23.19
CA SER A 14 -13.95 -7.51 24.44
C SER A 14 -14.60 -6.22 24.94
N ALA A 15 -15.93 -6.29 24.99
CA ALA A 15 -16.82 -5.28 25.52
C ALA A 15 -16.67 -5.18 27.05
N SER A 16 -16.44 -3.98 27.55
CA SER A 16 -16.66 -3.59 28.94
C SER A 16 -17.03 -2.09 28.97
N LEU A 17 -18.07 -1.79 29.74
CA LEU A 17 -19.01 -0.66 29.62
C LEU A 17 -18.51 0.74 30.03
N LEU A 18 -17.24 1.11 29.83
CA LEU A 18 -16.79 2.50 30.10
C LEU A 18 -15.66 2.93 29.17
N SER A 19 -16.04 3.51 28.03
CA SER A 19 -15.37 4.65 27.39
C SER A 19 -15.99 4.87 26.01
N MET A 20 -16.71 5.98 25.84
CA MET A 20 -16.76 6.62 24.53
C MET A 20 -15.33 7.07 24.22
N VAL A 21 -14.50 6.16 23.72
CA VAL A 21 -13.33 6.57 22.94
C VAL A 21 -13.90 7.08 21.63
N THR A 22 -14.24 8.37 21.61
CA THR A 22 -14.36 9.08 20.34
C THR A 22 -12.97 8.97 19.71
N SER A 23 -12.85 8.17 18.65
CA SER A 23 -11.62 8.11 17.88
C SER A 23 -11.36 9.53 17.37
N ALA A 24 -10.35 10.20 17.94
CA ALA A 24 -9.89 11.50 17.47
C ALA A 24 -9.79 11.49 15.93
N PRO A 25 -10.09 12.62 15.24
CA PRO A 25 -10.09 12.65 13.79
C PRO A 25 -8.74 12.15 13.27
N ALA A 26 -8.77 11.10 12.46
CA ALA A 26 -7.57 10.53 11.87
C ALA A 26 -6.93 11.60 10.98
N LYS A 27 -5.75 12.10 11.38
CA LYS A 27 -4.98 13.05 10.57
C LYS A 27 -4.47 12.34 9.33
N CYS A 28 -4.86 12.84 8.16
CA CYS A 28 -4.37 12.37 6.87
C CYS A 28 -3.15 13.20 6.48
N PHE A 29 -2.05 12.53 6.14
CA PHE A 29 -0.84 13.17 5.65
C PHE A 29 -0.64 12.78 4.19
N PHE A 30 -0.39 13.78 3.34
CA PHE A 30 -0.08 13.57 1.95
C PHE A 30 1.29 14.16 1.64
N VAL A 31 2.19 13.34 1.08
CA VAL A 31 3.56 13.74 0.77
C VAL A 31 3.65 14.05 -0.73
N THR A 32 3.83 15.33 -1.07
CA THR A 32 3.96 15.81 -2.45
C THR A 32 5.39 16.27 -2.75
N GLY A 33 5.68 16.53 -4.01
CA GLY A 33 6.98 17.04 -4.47
C GLY A 33 7.41 16.47 -5.82
N PRO A 34 8.48 17.00 -6.43
CA PRO A 34 8.97 16.58 -7.74
C PRO A 34 9.28 15.07 -7.81
N PRO A 35 9.17 14.41 -8.97
CA PRO A 35 9.62 13.03 -9.14
C PRO A 35 11.12 12.93 -8.79
N GLY A 36 11.55 11.80 -8.21
CA GLY A 36 12.95 11.60 -7.83
C GLY A 36 13.38 12.19 -6.48
N VAL A 37 12.59 13.07 -5.84
CA VAL A 37 12.94 13.70 -4.53
C VAL A 37 12.97 12.73 -3.33
N GLY A 38 12.69 11.43 -3.54
CA GLY A 38 12.79 10.43 -2.47
C GLY A 38 11.55 10.29 -1.56
N LYS A 39 10.37 10.77 -1.96
CA LYS A 39 9.11 10.64 -1.19
C LYS A 39 8.83 9.22 -0.69
N SER A 40 8.99 8.22 -1.57
CA SER A 40 8.79 6.83 -1.19
C SER A 40 9.83 6.35 -0.17
N THR A 41 11.07 6.83 -0.28
CA THR A 41 12.15 6.57 0.67
C THR A 41 11.85 7.19 2.03
N LEU A 42 11.34 8.43 2.06
CA LEU A 42 10.92 9.09 3.29
C LEU A 42 9.83 8.28 4.01
N VAL A 43 8.79 7.86 3.28
CA VAL A 43 7.70 7.07 3.86
C VAL A 43 8.22 5.73 4.39
N MET A 44 9.10 5.03 3.66
CA MET A 44 9.72 3.78 4.12
C MET A 44 10.55 3.96 5.39
N ARG A 45 11.37 5.01 5.49
CA ARG A 45 12.15 5.30 6.71
C ARG A 45 11.26 5.60 7.90
N ILE A 46 10.23 6.43 7.73
CA ILE A 46 9.26 6.72 8.80
C ILE A 46 8.60 5.43 9.29
N LEU A 47 8.24 4.54 8.36
CA LEU A 47 7.65 3.25 8.69
C LEU A 47 8.60 2.36 9.50
N GLU A 48 9.87 2.27 9.12
CA GLU A 48 10.90 1.54 9.86
C GLU A 48 11.12 2.11 11.27
N THR A 49 11.20 3.44 11.39
CA THR A 49 11.34 4.11 12.69
C THR A 49 10.11 3.87 13.57
N LEU A 50 8.90 3.96 13.02
CA LEU A 50 7.67 3.72 13.78
C LEU A 50 7.55 2.26 14.24
N LYS A 51 7.95 1.29 13.41
CA LYS A 51 8.02 -0.12 13.80
C LYS A 51 9.00 -0.34 14.95
N SER A 52 10.15 0.34 14.90
CA SER A 52 11.21 0.19 15.91
C SER A 52 10.84 0.87 17.25
N SER A 53 10.27 2.07 17.20
CA SER A 53 9.94 2.84 18.41
C SER A 53 8.65 2.40 19.10
N HIS A 54 7.70 1.82 18.36
CA HIS A 54 6.40 1.41 18.91
C HIS A 54 6.00 0.01 18.41
N PRO A 55 6.51 -1.07 19.01
CA PRO A 55 6.26 -2.45 18.55
C PRO A 55 4.77 -2.85 18.62
N ASN A 56 3.99 -2.23 19.51
CA ASN A 56 2.54 -2.49 19.66
C ASN A 56 1.68 -1.74 18.62
N LEU A 57 2.29 -0.97 17.73
CA LEU A 57 1.57 -0.13 16.80
C LEU A 57 1.26 -0.91 15.52
N ASN A 58 -0.04 -1.18 15.30
CA ASN A 58 -0.52 -1.86 14.11
C ASN A 58 -0.47 -0.92 12.88
N ILE A 59 0.60 -1.04 12.09
CA ILE A 59 0.76 -0.30 10.84
C ILE A 59 0.19 -1.15 9.70
N ARG A 60 -0.91 -0.70 9.10
CA ARG A 60 -1.46 -1.32 7.90
C ARG A 60 -1.39 -0.39 6.71
N GLY A 61 -1.11 -0.99 5.57
CA GLY A 61 -1.06 -0.30 4.31
C GLY A 61 -0.34 -1.09 3.25
N PHE A 62 -0.21 -0.47 2.09
CA PHE A 62 0.53 -1.03 0.98
C PHE A 62 1.29 0.05 0.20
N TYR A 63 2.32 -0.40 -0.50
CA TYR A 63 3.01 0.36 -1.51
C TYR A 63 3.03 -0.41 -2.83
N THR A 64 3.12 0.32 -3.94
CA THR A 64 3.24 -0.30 -5.26
C THR A 64 4.69 -0.40 -5.71
N ARG A 65 5.05 -1.58 -6.23
CA ARG A 65 6.34 -1.84 -6.88
C ARG A 65 6.10 -1.97 -8.38
N GLU A 66 7.00 -1.39 -9.16
CA GLU A 66 6.97 -1.53 -10.61
C GLU A 66 7.73 -2.78 -11.02
N ILE A 67 7.10 -3.64 -11.84
CA ILE A 67 7.72 -4.84 -12.40
C ILE A 67 8.18 -4.51 -13.82
N ARG A 68 9.49 -4.64 -14.05
CA ARG A 68 10.11 -4.46 -15.36
C ARG A 68 10.82 -5.74 -15.78
N GLU A 69 10.67 -6.12 -17.04
CA GLU A 69 11.48 -7.17 -17.67
C GLU A 69 12.27 -6.53 -18.81
N GLY A 70 13.60 -6.57 -18.72
CA GLY A 70 14.46 -5.81 -19.62
C GLY A 70 14.16 -4.30 -19.56
N SER A 71 13.93 -3.68 -20.72
CA SER A 71 13.54 -2.27 -20.84
C SER A 71 12.05 -2.02 -20.56
N ASP A 72 11.21 -3.05 -20.62
CA ASP A 72 9.76 -2.91 -20.64
C ASP A 72 9.14 -2.99 -19.26
N ARG A 73 8.22 -2.05 -18.98
CA ARG A 73 7.32 -2.17 -17.83
C ARG A 73 6.24 -3.18 -18.14
N VAL A 74 6.24 -4.29 -17.42
CA VAL A 74 5.33 -5.44 -17.63
C VAL A 74 4.19 -5.46 -16.63
N GLY A 75 4.31 -4.79 -15.47
CA GLY A 75 3.23 -4.76 -14.50
C GLY A 75 3.53 -3.97 -13.23
N PHE A 76 2.65 -4.15 -12.26
CA PHE A 76 2.70 -3.55 -10.94
C PHE A 76 2.34 -4.58 -9.89
N GLU A 77 3.04 -4.53 -8.76
CA GLU A 77 2.82 -5.38 -7.60
C GLU A 77 2.37 -4.52 -6.42
N VAL A 78 1.41 -5.01 -5.64
CA VAL A 78 1.12 -4.48 -4.30
C VAL A 78 2.02 -5.20 -3.31
N VAL A 79 2.70 -4.44 -2.46
CA VAL A 79 3.41 -4.98 -1.30
C VAL A 79 2.81 -4.39 -0.04
N THR A 80 2.30 -5.23 0.84
CA THR A 80 1.77 -4.80 2.13
C THR A 80 2.89 -4.60 3.14
N MET A 81 2.60 -3.82 4.18
CA MET A 81 3.54 -3.61 5.29
C MET A 81 3.82 -4.87 6.12
N ASP A 82 2.99 -5.91 5.93
CA ASP A 82 3.09 -7.25 6.53
C ASP A 82 3.94 -8.22 5.70
N GLY A 83 4.55 -7.74 4.60
CA GLY A 83 5.41 -8.54 3.72
C GLY A 83 4.66 -9.39 2.69
N ARG A 84 3.33 -9.32 2.64
CA ARG A 84 2.55 -9.98 1.58
C ARG A 84 2.68 -9.20 0.29
N CYS A 85 2.80 -9.91 -0.82
CA CYS A 85 2.88 -9.31 -2.14
C CYS A 85 1.92 -10.01 -3.11
N GLY A 86 1.47 -9.27 -4.13
CA GLY A 86 0.58 -9.81 -5.15
C GLY A 86 0.48 -8.89 -6.37
N PRO A 87 0.18 -9.45 -7.55
CA PRO A 87 0.06 -8.67 -8.79
C PRO A 87 -1.15 -7.72 -8.69
N LEU A 88 -0.94 -6.45 -9.03
CA LEU A 88 -2.01 -5.45 -9.15
C LEU A 88 -2.47 -5.32 -10.60
N ALA A 89 -1.51 -5.28 -11.52
CA ALA A 89 -1.82 -5.20 -12.94
C ALA A 89 -0.65 -5.75 -13.75
N SER A 90 -0.96 -6.41 -14.86
CA SER A 90 0.06 -6.98 -15.75
C SER A 90 -0.35 -6.90 -17.21
N SER A 91 0.64 -6.67 -18.07
CA SER A 91 0.51 -6.62 -19.52
C SER A 91 0.59 -8.00 -20.17
N LYS A 92 1.00 -9.02 -19.42
CA LYS A 92 1.23 -10.39 -19.94
C LYS A 92 0.15 -11.39 -19.53
N VAL A 93 -0.96 -10.92 -18.95
CA VAL A 93 -2.04 -11.81 -18.53
C VAL A 93 -2.89 -12.20 -19.73
N SER A 94 -2.77 -13.46 -20.14
CA SER A 94 -3.55 -14.09 -21.19
C SER A 94 -4.20 -15.39 -20.70
N SER A 95 -4.87 -15.33 -19.54
CA SER A 95 -5.73 -16.43 -19.06
C SER A 95 -7.17 -16.25 -19.57
N ALA A 96 -7.93 -17.34 -19.72
CA ALA A 96 -9.35 -17.29 -20.08
C ALA A 96 -10.16 -16.41 -19.12
N GLU A 97 -9.79 -16.39 -17.84
CA GLU A 97 -10.43 -15.55 -16.81
C GLU A 97 -10.16 -14.05 -17.00
N SER A 98 -9.08 -13.70 -17.71
CA SER A 98 -8.65 -12.31 -17.92
C SER A 98 -9.39 -11.60 -19.06
N LEU A 99 -10.28 -12.29 -19.79
CA LEU A 99 -11.04 -11.71 -20.91
C LEU A 99 -12.03 -10.63 -20.45
N GLY A 100 -12.52 -10.73 -19.21
CA GLY A 100 -13.45 -9.76 -18.61
C GLY A 100 -12.82 -8.73 -17.68
N TRP A 101 -11.50 -8.72 -17.52
CA TRP A 101 -10.84 -7.85 -16.55
C TRP A 101 -10.77 -6.39 -17.03
N PRO A 102 -10.93 -5.40 -16.13
CA PRO A 102 -10.78 -4.00 -16.47
C PRO A 102 -9.34 -3.70 -16.89
N THR A 103 -9.19 -2.82 -17.89
CA THR A 103 -7.91 -2.46 -18.47
C THR A 103 -7.57 -0.99 -18.29
N VAL A 104 -6.31 -0.70 -17.95
CA VAL A 104 -5.76 0.67 -17.94
C VAL A 104 -4.58 0.71 -18.91
N GLY A 105 -4.80 1.25 -20.10
CA GLY A 105 -3.83 1.15 -21.20
C GLY A 105 -3.56 -0.32 -21.56
N LYS A 106 -2.29 -0.70 -21.66
CA LYS A 106 -1.89 -2.10 -21.98
C LYS A 106 -1.95 -3.08 -20.79
N TYR A 107 -2.37 -2.65 -19.60
CA TYR A 107 -2.35 -3.48 -18.40
C TYR A 107 -3.76 -3.97 -18.05
N LYS A 108 -3.91 -5.27 -17.81
CA LYS A 108 -5.10 -5.85 -17.18
C LYS A 108 -4.95 -5.76 -15.67
N VAL A 109 -6.00 -5.31 -14.99
CA VAL A 109 -6.03 -5.16 -13.52
C VAL A 109 -6.61 -6.43 -12.90
N VAL A 110 -5.95 -6.94 -11.86
CA VAL A 110 -6.26 -8.20 -11.16
C VAL A 110 -6.93 -7.93 -9.82
#